data_AF-X1M4T0-F1
#
_entry.id   AF-X1M4T0-F1
#
_cell.length_a   1.000
_cell.length_b   1.000
_cell.length_c   1.000
_cell.angle_alpha   90.00
_cell.angle_beta   90.00
_cell.angle_gamma   90.00
#
_symmetry.space_group_name_H-M   'P 1'
#
loop_
_entity.id
_entity.type
_entity.pdbx_description
1 polymer ?
#
loop_
_entity_poly.entity_id
_entity_poly.type
_entity_poly.pdbx_seq_one_letter_code
_entity_poly.pdbx_strand_id
1 'polypeptide(L)'
;VVSVVVRVNGSIDQTEFYTSQPDVAFFIYEYIVITNNGSTIQVTATCNRGGSITRTLGDESTPTDGAIPGYLGLYIVIVVSVITLLMTFRKKLKRI
;
A
#
# COMPACT_ATOMS: atom_id res chain seq x y z
N VAL A 1 -5.00 -14.07 -11.42
CA VAL A 1 -4.48 -14.35 -10.06
C VAL A 1 -3.87 -15.74 -10.12
N VAL A 2 -2.82 -16.02 -9.34
CA VAL A 2 -2.19 -17.35 -9.20
C VAL A 2 -2.66 -18.00 -7.91
N SER A 3 -2.74 -17.21 -6.85
CA SER A 3 -3.25 -17.67 -5.57
C SER A 3 -3.95 -16.56 -4.81
N VAL A 4 -4.94 -16.95 -4.03
CA VAL A 4 -5.54 -16.12 -2.98
C VAL A 4 -5.40 -16.85 -1.66
N VAL A 5 -4.84 -16.16 -0.68
CA VAL A 5 -4.72 -16.65 0.69
C VAL A 5 -5.61 -15.79 1.57
N VAL A 6 -6.55 -16.43 2.26
CA VAL A 6 -7.41 -15.81 3.25
C VAL A 6 -6.89 -16.21 4.63
N ARG A 7 -6.66 -15.21 5.48
CA ARG A 7 -6.24 -15.37 6.87
C ARG A 7 -7.28 -14.80 7.80
N VAL A 8 -7.58 -15.52 8.86
CA VAL A 8 -8.44 -15.05 9.96
C VAL A 8 -7.57 -14.99 11.22
N ASN A 9 -7.48 -13.81 11.84
CA ASN A 9 -6.64 -13.55 13.00
C ASN A 9 -5.17 -13.99 12.80
N GLY A 10 -4.64 -13.79 11.58
CA GLY A 10 -3.27 -14.13 11.20
C GLY A 10 -3.04 -15.59 10.80
N SER A 11 -3.93 -16.52 11.17
CA SER A 11 -3.87 -17.91 10.73
C SER A 11 -4.43 -18.06 9.32
N ILE A 12 -3.83 -18.94 8.50
CA ILE A 12 -4.39 -19.27 7.19
C ILE A 12 -5.69 -20.05 7.42
N ASP A 13 -6.77 -19.54 6.83
CA ASP A 13 -8.08 -20.16 6.84
C ASP A 13 -8.32 -20.89 5.51
N GLN A 14 -8.12 -20.18 4.40
CA GLN A 14 -8.29 -20.72 3.05
C GLN A 14 -7.13 -20.35 2.14
N THR A 15 -6.81 -21.23 1.20
CA THR A 15 -5.90 -20.93 0.10
C THR A 15 -6.47 -21.49 -1.19
N GLU A 16 -6.72 -20.60 -2.15
CA GLU A 16 -7.20 -20.94 -3.48
C GLU A 16 -6.13 -20.69 -4.53
N PHE A 17 -6.01 -21.61 -5.49
CA PHE A 17 -5.07 -21.52 -6.59
C PHE A 17 -5.81 -21.39 -7.91
N TYR A 18 -5.30 -20.54 -8.78
CA TYR A 18 -5.90 -20.20 -10.06
C TYR A 18 -4.90 -20.46 -11.18
N THR A 19 -5.34 -21.17 -12.22
CA THR A 19 -4.51 -21.49 -13.39
C THR A 19 -4.50 -20.37 -14.43
N SER A 20 -5.50 -19.49 -14.41
CA SER A 20 -5.63 -18.37 -15.34
C SER A 20 -6.13 -17.10 -14.64
N GLN A 21 -5.68 -15.95 -15.12
CA GLN A 21 -6.21 -14.65 -14.73
C GLN A 21 -7.17 -14.15 -15.81
N PRO A 22 -8.36 -13.63 -15.45
CA PRO A 22 -9.22 -12.94 -16.40
C PRO A 22 -8.45 -11.80 -17.10
N ASP A 23 -8.57 -11.68 -18.43
CA ASP A 23 -7.91 -10.63 -19.23
C ASP A 23 -8.69 -9.29 -19.21
N VAL A 24 -9.42 -9.06 -18.13
CA VAL A 24 -10.17 -7.82 -17.88
C VAL A 24 -9.47 -7.01 -16.80
N ALA A 25 -9.54 -5.69 -16.91
CA ALA A 25 -8.96 -4.77 -15.94
C ALA A 25 -9.61 -4.90 -14.55
N PHE A 26 -10.87 -5.33 -14.50
CA PHE A 26 -11.65 -5.49 -13.27
C PHE A 26 -12.29 -6.87 -13.23
N PHE A 27 -12.06 -7.60 -12.16
CA PHE A 27 -12.67 -8.90 -11.87
C PHE A 27 -12.93 -9.01 -10.37
N ILE A 28 -13.88 -9.86 -9.99
CA ILE A 28 -14.29 -10.08 -8.60
C ILE A 28 -14.12 -11.57 -8.30
N TYR A 29 -13.56 -11.88 -7.13
CA TYR A 29 -13.58 -13.21 -6.55
C TYR A 29 -14.34 -13.14 -5.23
N GLU A 30 -15.22 -14.12 -5.00
CA GLU A 30 -16.04 -14.20 -3.80
C GLU A 30 -15.60 -15.40 -2.97
N TYR A 31 -15.45 -15.18 -1.66
CA TYR A 31 -15.06 -16.20 -0.69
C TYR A 31 -15.97 -16.11 0.52
N ILE A 32 -16.50 -17.24 0.96
CA ILE A 32 -17.29 -17.33 2.19
C ILE A 32 -16.31 -17.65 3.33
N VAL A 33 -16.23 -16.76 4.32
CA VAL A 33 -15.33 -16.91 5.47
C VAL A 33 -16.19 -16.98 6.74
N ILE A 34 -16.00 -18.01 7.55
CA ILE A 34 -16.71 -18.18 8.82
C ILE A 34 -15.82 -17.62 9.93
N THR A 35 -16.25 -16.53 10.57
CA THR A 35 -15.47 -15.86 11.64
C THR A 35 -16.33 -15.51 12.84
N ASN A 36 -15.69 -15.10 13.93
CA ASN A 36 -16.37 -14.55 15.11
C ASN A 36 -16.36 -13.01 15.05
N ASN A 37 -17.24 -12.37 15.80
CA ASN A 37 -17.22 -10.91 15.95
C ASN A 37 -15.86 -10.43 16.47
N GLY A 38 -15.32 -9.38 15.86
CA GLY A 38 -14.01 -8.82 16.17
C GLY A 38 -12.83 -9.54 15.52
N SER A 39 -13.06 -10.56 14.68
CA SER A 39 -11.99 -11.18 13.90
C SER A 39 -11.44 -10.25 12.83
N THR A 40 -10.12 -10.22 12.68
CA THR A 40 -9.43 -9.56 11.58
C THR A 40 -9.29 -10.53 10.40
N ILE A 41 -9.79 -10.14 9.24
CA ILE A 41 -9.69 -10.93 8.00
C ILE A 41 -8.65 -10.27 7.10
N GLN A 42 -7.62 -11.01 6.70
CA GLN A 42 -6.62 -10.55 5.75
C GLN A 42 -6.69 -11.40 4.48
N VAL A 43 -6.86 -10.76 3.34
CA VAL A 43 -6.91 -11.40 2.02
C VAL A 43 -5.71 -10.94 1.21
N THR A 44 -4.87 -11.88 0.79
CA THR A 44 -3.72 -11.64 -0.08
C THR A 44 -3.95 -12.33 -1.42
N ALA A 45 -4.05 -11.55 -2.49
CA ALA A 45 -4.13 -12.06 -3.85
C ALA A 45 -2.79 -11.84 -4.57
N THR A 46 -2.27 -12.90 -5.19
CA THR A 46 -1.02 -12.87 -5.97
C THR A 46 -1.35 -12.93 -7.46
N CYS A 47 -0.85 -11.98 -8.25
CA CYS A 47 -1.14 -11.88 -9.68
C CYS A 47 -0.19 -12.76 -10.51
N ASN A 48 -0.65 -13.25 -11.68
CA ASN A 48 0.16 -14.13 -12.54
C ASN A 48 1.19 -13.37 -13.37
N ARG A 49 0.95 -12.08 -13.64
CA ARG A 49 1.92 -11.18 -14.29
C ARG A 49 2.86 -10.50 -13.28
N GLY A 50 2.88 -10.97 -12.04
CA GLY A 50 3.69 -10.42 -10.94
C GLY A 50 2.93 -9.43 -10.05
N GLY A 51 3.42 -9.28 -8.82
CA GLY A 51 2.81 -8.46 -7.78
C GLY A 51 1.82 -9.21 -6.89
N SER A 52 1.52 -8.62 -5.73
CA SER A 52 0.46 -9.07 -4.84
C SER A 52 -0.26 -7.86 -4.25
N ILE A 53 -1.52 -8.05 -3.89
CA ILE A 53 -2.31 -7.08 -3.14
C ILE A 53 -2.80 -7.74 -1.87
N THR A 54 -2.63 -7.06 -0.74
CA THR A 54 -3.15 -7.51 0.55
C THR A 54 -4.15 -6.48 1.05
N ARG A 55 -5.29 -6.95 1.54
CA ARG A 55 -6.33 -6.14 2.17
C ARG A 55 -6.72 -6.75 3.50
N THR A 56 -6.96 -5.90 4.48
CA THR A 56 -7.41 -6.30 5.81
C THR A 56 -8.81 -5.72 6.04
N LEU A 57 -9.70 -6.53 6.58
CA LEU A 57 -11.07 -6.19 6.96
C LEU A 57 -11.24 -6.48 8.46
N GLY A 58 -12.01 -5.65 9.17
CA GLY A 58 -12.27 -5.83 10.60
C GLY A 58 -11.21 -5.24 11.54
N ASP A 59 -10.21 -4.54 11.00
CA ASP A 59 -9.35 -3.66 11.80
C ASP A 59 -9.98 -2.27 11.79
N GLU A 60 -10.45 -1.77 12.94
CA GLU A 60 -10.87 -0.38 13.12
C GLU A 60 -9.65 0.58 13.12
N SER A 61 -8.53 0.18 12.52
CA SER A 61 -7.49 1.12 12.19
C SER A 61 -8.00 1.99 11.04
N THR A 62 -8.52 3.16 11.41
CA THR A 62 -8.59 4.34 10.55
C THR A 62 -7.40 4.33 9.59
N PRO A 63 -7.58 4.52 8.27
CA PRO A 63 -6.47 4.62 7.35
C PRO A 63 -5.51 5.65 7.94
N THR A 64 -4.28 5.24 8.29
CA THR A 64 -3.30 6.16 8.85
C THR A 64 -3.09 7.24 7.80
N ASP A 65 -3.63 8.42 8.10
CA ASP A 65 -3.76 9.54 7.19
C ASP A 65 -2.47 9.81 6.40
N GLY A 66 -2.61 9.98 5.09
CA GLY A 66 -1.67 10.80 4.32
C GLY A 66 -0.38 10.15 3.81
N ALA A 67 -0.22 8.83 3.83
CA ALA A 67 0.92 8.17 3.18
C ALA A 67 0.77 8.18 1.64
N ILE A 68 0.81 9.36 1.00
CA ILE A 68 0.95 9.49 -0.44
C ILE A 68 2.40 9.07 -0.78
N PRO A 69 2.60 7.96 -1.52
CA PRO A 69 3.94 7.53 -1.92
C PRO A 69 4.62 8.66 -2.70
N GLY A 70 5.80 9.09 -2.25
CA GLY A 70 6.57 10.17 -2.88
C GLY A 70 6.49 11.54 -2.19
N TYR A 71 5.58 11.76 -1.24
CA TYR A 71 5.51 13.03 -0.50
C TYR A 71 6.80 13.33 0.29
N LEU A 72 7.40 12.32 0.92
CA LEU A 72 8.68 12.46 1.62
C LEU A 72 9.81 12.89 0.66
N GLY A 73 9.82 12.34 -0.55
CA GLY A 73 10.78 12.72 -1.60
C GLY A 73 10.56 14.16 -2.07
N LEU A 74 9.31 14.55 -2.30
CA LEU A 74 8.96 15.92 -2.69
C LEU A 74 9.35 16.95 -1.61
N TYR A 75 9.12 16.63 -0.33
CA TYR A 75 9.49 17.48 0.80
C TYR A 75 11.00 17.76 0.83
N ILE A 76 11.83 16.72 0.66
CA ILE A 76 13.30 16.86 0.65
C ILE A 76 13.75 17.78 -0.48
N VAL A 77 13.18 17.64 -1.68
CA VAL A 77 13.53 18.48 -2.84
C VAL A 77 13.24 19.96 -2.57
N ILE A 78 12.07 20.26 -2.00
CA ILE A 78 11.69 21.64 -1.68
C ILE A 78 12.63 22.23 -0.61
N VAL A 79 12.91 21.49 0.47
CA VAL A 79 13.79 21.98 1.55
C VAL A 79 15.20 22.26 1.04
N VAL A 80 15.77 21.37 0.22
CA VAL A 80 17.11 21.58 -0.36
C VAL A 80 17.13 22.79 -1.30
N SER A 81 16.07 22.99 -2.09
CA SER A 81 15.94 24.17 -2.97
C SER A 81 15.92 25.48 -2.17
N VAL A 82 15.16 25.54 -1.08
CA VAL A 82 15.08 26.74 -0.22
C VAL A 82 16.42 27.01 0.47
N ILE A 83 17.07 25.98 1.02
CA ILE A 83 18.38 26.13 1.68
C ILE A 83 19.44 26.64 0.71
N THR A 84 19.51 26.07 -0.49
CA THR A 84 20.49 26.50 -1.51
C THR A 84 20.26 27.94 -1.93
N LEU A 85 19.00 28.35 -2.11
CA LEU A 85 18.63 29.74 -2.37
C LEU A 85 19.06 30.69 -1.23
N LEU A 86 18.78 30.33 0.03
CA LEU A 86 19.18 31.13 1.18
C LEU A 86 20.71 31.26 1.30
N MET A 87 21.46 30.20 0.98
CA MET A 87 22.92 30.24 0.98
C MET A 87 23.46 31.16 -0.11
N THR A 88 22.88 31.17 -1.31
CA THR A 88 23.33 32.06 -2.40
C THR A 88 23.01 33.52 -2.09
N PHE A 89 21.83 33.82 -1.55
CA PHE A 89 21.49 35.17 -1.09
C PHE A 89 22.42 35.67 0.03
N ARG A 90 22.69 34.83 1.04
CA ARG A 90 23.63 35.18 2.13
C ARG A 90 25.05 35.43 1.62
N LYS A 91 25.53 34.63 0.66
CA LYS A 91 26.84 34.85 0.03
C LYS A 91 26.88 36.18 -0.74
N LYS A 92 25.80 36.53 -1.43
CA LYS A 92 25.70 37.81 -2.17
C LYS A 92 25.68 39.01 -1.24
N LEU A 93 24.95 38.93 -0.12
CA LEU A 93 24.89 39.99 0.91
C LEU A 93 26.22 40.23 1.63
N LYS A 94 27.04 39.18 1.85
CA LYS A 94 28.37 39.34 2.45
C LYS A 94 29.45 39.86 1.50
N ARG A 95 29.14 39.97 0.20
CA ARG A 95 30.10 40.38 -0.84
C ARG A 95 29.89 41.83 -1.32
N ILE A 96 28.90 42.52 -0.76
CA ILE A 96 28.62 43.95 -0.91
C ILE A 96 29.09 44.61 0.38
#